data_AF-J3D2M0-F1
#
_entry.id   AF-J3D2M0-F1
#
_cell.length_a   1.000
_cell.length_b   1.000
_cell.length_c   1.000
_cell.angle_alpha   90.00
_cell.angle_beta   90.00
_cell.angle_gamma   90.00
#
_symmetry.space_group_name_H-M   'P 1'
#
loop_
_entity.id
_entity.type
_entity.pdbx_description
1 polymer ?
#
loop_
_entity_poly.entity_id
_entity_poly.type
_entity_poly.pdbx_seq_one_letter_code
_entity_poly.pdbx_strand_id
1 'polypeptide(L)'
;MCGRLSQYRGIYDFVAALNIPNALINYAGDQPLELYDVAPSAQLALLHQEGQFLRADRVRWGWRPRWAMERAAPIKARVDRVAHSPFFRAI
;
A
#
# COMPACT_ATOMS: atom_id res chain seq x y z
N MET A 1 13.35 -2.98 11.55
CA MET A 1 12.79 -1.63 11.28
C MET A 1 12.71 -1.45 9.76
N CYS A 2 11.53 -1.55 9.13
CA CYS A 2 11.44 -1.57 7.65
C CYS A 2 11.20 -0.15 7.09
N GLY A 3 12.24 0.54 6.62
CA GLY A 3 12.15 1.90 6.06
C GLY A 3 12.32 1.97 4.54
N ARG A 4 12.61 0.84 3.90
CA ARG A 4 12.78 0.68 2.45
C ARG A 4 12.13 -0.64 2.03
N LEU A 5 11.71 -0.74 0.77
CA LEU A 5 11.18 -1.99 0.21
C LEU A 5 11.44 -2.09 -1.28
N SER A 6 11.39 -3.31 -1.80
CA SER A 6 11.51 -3.61 -3.23
C SER A 6 10.17 -4.16 -3.73
N GLN A 7 9.70 -3.62 -4.84
CA GLN A 7 8.53 -4.04 -5.60
C GLN A 7 8.87 -3.98 -7.09
N TYR A 8 9.61 -4.97 -7.58
CA TYR A 8 10.19 -4.94 -8.94
C TYR A 8 9.47 -5.82 -9.96
N ARG A 9 8.61 -6.75 -9.51
CA ARG A 9 7.85 -7.68 -10.36
C ARG A 9 6.56 -7.06 -10.90
N GLY A 10 5.90 -7.74 -11.85
CA GLY A 10 4.58 -7.34 -12.35
C GLY A 10 3.48 -7.63 -11.34
N ILE A 11 2.36 -6.90 -11.40
CA ILE A 11 1.29 -7.06 -10.40
C ILE A 11 0.67 -8.47 -10.40
N TYR A 12 0.57 -9.07 -11.59
CA TYR A 12 0.03 -10.42 -11.76
C TYR A 12 0.88 -11.48 -11.03
N ASP A 13 2.20 -11.27 -10.91
CA ASP A 13 3.07 -12.17 -10.15
C ASP A 13 2.69 -12.19 -8.67
N PHE A 14 2.35 -11.02 -8.10
CA PHE A 14 1.91 -10.93 -6.71
C PHE A 14 0.54 -11.55 -6.50
N VAL A 15 -0.42 -11.31 -7.40
CA VAL A 15 -1.77 -11.90 -7.32
C VAL A 15 -1.71 -13.43 -7.42
N ALA A 16 -0.90 -13.96 -8.36
CA ALA A 16 -0.68 -15.39 -8.52
C ALA A 16 -0.03 -16.01 -7.27
N ALA A 17 0.99 -15.36 -6.71
CA ALA A 17 1.67 -15.84 -5.50
C ALA A 17 0.74 -15.87 -4.26
N LEU A 18 -0.20 -14.93 -4.16
CA LEU A 18 -1.17 -14.87 -3.07
C LEU A 18 -2.41 -15.74 -3.30
N ASN A 19 -2.58 -16.29 -4.51
CA ASN A 19 -3.74 -17.10 -4.92
C ASN A 19 -5.09 -16.44 -4.60
N ILE A 20 -5.21 -15.13 -4.86
CA ILE A 20 -6.43 -14.37 -4.57
C ILE A 20 -7.50 -14.68 -5.62
N PRO A 21 -8.71 -15.12 -5.23
CA PRO A 21 -9.72 -15.61 -6.18
C PRO A 21 -10.51 -14.49 -6.87
N ASN A 22 -10.40 -13.25 -6.40
CA ASN A 22 -11.17 -12.12 -6.92
C ASN A 22 -10.64 -11.65 -8.27
N ALA A 23 -11.54 -11.20 -9.15
CA ALA A 23 -11.16 -10.56 -10.39
C ALA A 23 -10.33 -9.28 -10.11
N LEU A 24 -9.20 -9.17 -10.79
CA LEU A 24 -8.28 -8.04 -10.65
C LEU A 24 -8.71 -6.88 -11.56
N ILE A 25 -8.83 -5.69 -10.97
CA ILE A 25 -8.84 -4.41 -11.69
C ILE A 25 -7.46 -3.77 -11.48
N ASN A 26 -6.68 -3.70 -12.56
CA ASN A 26 -5.29 -3.24 -12.51
C ASN A 26 -5.13 -1.77 -12.95
N TYR A 27 -4.81 -0.89 -12.00
CA TYR A 27 -4.35 0.48 -12.26
C TYR A 27 -2.86 0.70 -11.92
N ALA A 28 -2.16 -0.35 -11.50
CA ALA A 28 -0.73 -0.30 -11.18
C ALA A 28 0.17 -0.33 -12.44
N GLY A 29 -0.39 -0.81 -13.56
CA GLY A 29 0.28 -1.02 -14.85
C GLY A 29 0.57 -2.50 -15.10
N ASP A 30 0.71 -2.87 -16.37
CA ASP A 30 0.98 -4.26 -16.79
C ASP A 30 2.48 -4.58 -16.92
N GLN A 31 3.34 -3.55 -16.94
CA GLN A 31 4.79 -3.74 -16.93
C GLN A 31 5.30 -4.12 -15.53
N PRO A 32 6.46 -4.78 -15.43
CA PRO A 32 7.17 -4.91 -14.17
C PRO A 32 7.31 -3.54 -13.48
N LEU A 33 7.14 -3.52 -12.16
CA LEU A 33 7.16 -2.26 -11.41
C LEU A 33 8.58 -1.68 -11.30
N GLU A 34 9.62 -2.54 -11.39
CA GLU A 34 11.04 -2.15 -11.38
C GLU A 34 11.47 -1.26 -10.20
N LEU A 35 10.75 -1.31 -9.09
CA LEU A 35 11.06 -0.53 -7.91
C LEU A 35 11.99 -1.31 -6.97
N TYR A 36 13.30 -1.18 -7.16
CA TYR A 36 14.27 -1.99 -6.42
C TYR A 36 14.55 -1.50 -4.99
N ASP A 37 14.42 -0.21 -4.72
CA ASP A 37 14.79 0.34 -3.41
C ASP A 37 14.00 1.62 -3.07
N VAL A 38 12.74 1.43 -2.66
CA VAL A 38 11.76 2.51 -2.52
C VAL A 38 11.85 3.17 -1.16
N ALA A 39 11.86 4.50 -1.16
CA ALA A 39 11.81 5.32 0.03
C ALA A 39 10.36 5.70 0.41
N PRO A 40 10.12 6.10 1.67
CA PRO A 40 8.86 6.73 2.10
C PRO A 40 8.40 7.86 1.17
N SER A 41 7.09 8.09 1.12
CA SER A 41 6.42 9.09 0.28
C SER A 41 6.36 8.79 -1.23
N ALA A 42 7.10 7.79 -1.74
CA ALA A 42 6.95 7.30 -3.10
C ALA A 42 5.60 6.58 -3.30
N GLN A 43 5.18 6.39 -4.54
CA GLN A 43 4.02 5.57 -4.88
C GLN A 43 4.43 4.11 -5.07
N LEU A 44 3.62 3.21 -4.52
CA LEU A 44 3.78 1.76 -4.60
C LEU A 44 2.46 1.15 -5.07
N ALA A 45 2.51 0.00 -5.73
CA ALA A 45 1.30 -0.76 -6.02
C ALA A 45 0.76 -1.37 -4.72
N LEU A 46 -0.49 -1.03 -4.38
CA LEU A 46 -1.21 -1.57 -3.24
C LEU A 46 -2.36 -2.44 -3.73
N LEU A 47 -2.36 -3.70 -3.28
CA LEU A 47 -3.49 -4.60 -3.45
C LEU A 47 -4.51 -4.35 -2.33
N HIS A 48 -5.77 -4.10 -2.69
CA HIS A 48 -6.86 -3.98 -1.73
C HIS A 48 -8.18 -4.47 -2.34
N GLN A 49 -9.12 -4.87 -1.49
CA GLN A 49 -10.43 -5.32 -1.93
C GLN A 49 -11.42 -4.14 -1.98
N GLU A 50 -12.13 -4.00 -3.09
CA GLU A 50 -13.25 -3.06 -3.25
C GLU A 50 -14.49 -3.85 -3.69
N GLY A 51 -15.39 -4.10 -2.74
CA GLY A 51 -16.54 -4.98 -2.96
C GLY A 51 -16.11 -6.41 -3.29
N GLN A 52 -16.44 -6.86 -4.50
CA GLN A 52 -16.10 -8.21 -5.00
C GLN A 52 -14.79 -8.25 -5.81
N PHE A 53 -14.18 -7.09 -6.06
CA PHE A 53 -12.99 -6.97 -6.90
C PHE A 53 -11.73 -6.80 -6.06
N LEU A 54 -10.63 -7.38 -6.54
CA LEU A 54 -9.29 -7.02 -6.10
C LEU A 54 -8.82 -5.83 -6.95
N ARG A 55 -8.29 -4.80 -6.32
CA ARG A 55 -7.72 -3.64 -7.00
C ARG A 55 -6.24 -3.53 -6.76
N ALA A 56 -5.52 -3.16 -7.81
CA ALA A 56 -4.13 -2.74 -7.72
C ALA A 56 -4.02 -1.26 -8.09
N ASP A 57 -3.72 -0.41 -7.12
CA ASP A 57 -3.61 1.03 -7.32
C ASP A 57 -2.23 1.54 -6.89
N ARG A 58 -1.71 2.58 -7.56
CA ARG A 58 -0.48 3.25 -7.13
C ARG A 58 -0.78 4.25 -6.01
N VAL A 59 -0.43 3.87 -4.77
CA VAL A 59 -0.74 4.64 -3.56
C VAL A 59 0.54 5.18 -2.92
N ARG A 60 0.47 6.41 -2.41
CA ARG A 60 1.59 7.03 -1.67
C ARG A 60 1.87 6.22 -0.40
N TRP A 61 3.14 5.87 -0.17
CA TRP A 61 3.58 5.22 1.05
C TRP A 61 3.73 6.23 2.19
N GLY A 62 2.65 6.34 2.97
CA GLY A 62 2.56 7.20 4.14
C GLY A 62 1.17 7.80 4.25
N TRP A 63 0.63 7.81 5.46
CA TRP A 63 -0.72 8.32 5.69
C TRP A 63 -0.79 9.13 6.96
N ARG A 64 -1.61 10.18 6.95
CA ARG A 64 -1.96 10.97 8.14
C ARG A 64 -3.39 11.49 8.04
N PRO A 65 -4.12 11.64 9.16
CA PRO A 65 -5.40 12.30 9.16
C PRO A 65 -5.21 13.80 8.86
N ARG A 66 -6.28 14.45 8.40
CA ARG A 66 -6.23 15.87 7.98
C ARG A 66 -5.81 16.82 9.09
N TRP A 67 -6.08 16.50 10.36
CA TRP A 67 -5.73 17.36 11.50
C TRP A 67 -4.25 17.28 11.91
N ALA A 68 -3.49 16.28 11.43
CA ALA A 68 -2.10 16.05 11.83
C ALA A 68 -1.09 16.57 10.78
N MET A 69 -1.39 17.69 10.10
CA MET A 69 -0.61 18.13 8.93
C MET A 69 0.80 18.62 9.23
N GLU A 70 1.04 19.08 10.45
CA GLU A 70 2.32 19.65 10.89
C GLU A 70 3.44 18.60 10.98
N ARG A 71 3.11 17.31 10.91
CA ARG A 71 4.07 16.21 10.95
C ARG A 71 4.12 15.47 9.62
N ALA A 72 5.32 14.97 9.28
CA ALA A 72 5.48 14.04 8.17
C ALA A 72 4.55 12.84 8.34
N ALA A 73 3.97 12.36 7.23
CA ALA A 73 3.04 11.24 7.26
C ALA A 73 3.77 9.96 7.73
N PRO A 74 3.36 9.33 8.83
CA PRO A 74 3.94 8.07 9.28
C PRO A 74 3.80 6.97 8.20
N ILE A 75 4.82 6.13 8.11
CA ILE A 75 4.88 4.98 7.19
C ILE A 75 4.61 3.64 7.87
N LYS A 76 4.47 3.64 9.19
CA LYS A 76 4.25 2.46 10.04
C LYS A 76 3.15 2.76 11.04
N ALA A 77 2.33 1.77 11.29
CA ALA A 77 1.43 1.73 12.44
C ALA A 77 1.87 0.58 13.34
N ARG A 78 1.90 0.81 14.66
CA ARG A 78 2.15 -0.30 15.59
C ARG A 78 0.88 -1.12 15.74
N VAL A 79 1.00 -2.44 15.65
CA VAL A 79 -0.14 -3.37 15.69
C VAL A 79 -0.95 -3.26 16.98
N ASP A 80 -0.29 -2.98 18.11
CA ASP A 80 -0.92 -2.79 19.42
C ASP A 80 -1.72 -1.49 19.54
N ARG A 81 -1.54 -0.53 18.63
CA ARG A 81 -2.18 0.80 18.70
C ARG A 81 -3.07 1.14 17.53
N VAL A 82 -2.90 0.49 16.37
CA VAL A 82 -3.57 0.87 15.13
C VAL A 82 -5.10 0.83 15.27
N ALA A 83 -5.64 -0.13 16.02
CA ALA A 83 -7.09 -0.31 16.18
C ALA A 83 -7.78 0.72 17.11
N HIS A 84 -7.04 1.42 17.98
CA HIS A 84 -7.64 2.25 19.04
C HIS A 84 -7.11 3.69 19.07
N SER A 85 -6.03 4.00 18.36
CA SER A 85 -5.47 5.35 18.31
C SER A 85 -6.39 6.30 17.53
N PRO A 86 -6.73 7.49 18.07
CA PRO A 86 -7.47 8.53 17.33
C PRO A 86 -6.79 8.93 16.01
N PHE A 87 -5.47 8.72 15.91
CA PHE A 87 -4.71 8.99 14.69
C PHE A 87 -5.18 8.15 13.50
N PHE A 88 -5.45 6.86 13.70
CA PHE A 88 -5.79 5.91 12.62
C PHE A 88 -7.29 5.66 12.47
N ARG A 89 -8.15 6.32 13.26
CA ARG A 89 -9.61 6.11 13.31
C ARG A 89 -10.35 6.32 11.97
N ALA A 90 -9.71 7.02 11.02
CA ALA A 90 -10.30 7.31 9.71
C ALA A 90 -9.93 6.27 8.63
N ILE A 91 -9.21 5.20 9.00
CA ILE A 91 -8.90 4.04 8.15
C ILE A 91 -9.82 2.90 8.55
#